data_AF-W9V9L5-F1
#
_entry.id   AF-W9V9L5-F1
#
_cell.length_a   1.000
_cell.length_b   1.000
_cell.length_c   1.000
_cell.angle_alpha   90.00
_cell.angle_beta   90.00
_cell.angle_gamma   90.00
#
_symmetry.space_group_name_H-M   'P 1'
#
loop_
_entity.id
_entity.type
_entity.pdbx_description
1 polymer ?
#
loop_
_entity_poly.entity_id
_entity_poly.type
_entity_poly.pdbx_seq_one_letter_code
_entity_poly.pdbx_strand_id
1 'polypeptide(L)'
;MRASCEAHLNALSALVANLTDELQLEAGPLSECKIQQNELNKVLRILTYKQDIPELLERSQQQLDLLVRYQQHTSDLDGLLALPESDAEQEKQLKQIQKTIKLIAWPSNLPLPRLLQQLEQMQSTLKQALEQIQSKNSEALAHASEKLNLLTSCINAGETLNAQSIIDELTPYLHDPIVSAHIEKTFKAEIARLNELLEWQSFATQAKKEQLCLQMEALAESPNQEPSALAERIKTLQKEWKQLDQQGAQHSRELWQRFHQASQEAYKPCDEHFKRLSQERAWNLSQRKAICEYLSDYFQHLDWAAPDWKAIDQIAHTAKQEWKRFTPVDRSPGKLVQQQFNELISQIDHKINAHKESCAEMKKSLLAQARTLLELEDKRDAAEQIKRLQQEWKTVGTTFHSLERRLWLELREISDEVFAHLKQTQRQDNEKAKQVANHRQKQQQQHLQLLKRMSALCENVEVLYAESTLTPELCLEALNTLKSTSLPAPVIEGFIGRIKRVESLLDNPDTLDALLTRAQEEARLVCIRLEILKQQPSPEEDETLRMAYQMQRLQDSLDSASNLSHDADVTDLITEWSFVSFSWQFNEIEERFYELTQEHSLTETHH
;
A
#
# COMPACT_ATOMS: atom_id res chain seq x y z
N MET A 1 -52.68 -83.77 115.18
CA MET A 1 -52.36 -82.33 115.12
C MET A 1 -51.16 -82.03 114.22
N ARG A 2 -49.99 -82.68 114.37
CA ARG A 2 -48.83 -82.47 113.46
C ARG A 2 -49.15 -82.68 111.97
N ALA A 3 -49.87 -83.74 111.64
CA ALA A 3 -50.34 -84.02 110.26
C ALA A 3 -51.39 -83.03 109.73
N SER A 4 -52.11 -82.33 110.62
CA SER A 4 -53.08 -81.28 110.21
C SER A 4 -52.37 -79.96 109.93
N CYS A 5 -51.26 -79.68 110.61
CA CYS A 5 -50.45 -78.49 110.38
C CYS A 5 -49.59 -78.60 109.12
N GLU A 6 -49.04 -79.79 108.81
CA GLU A 6 -48.33 -80.04 107.54
C GLU A 6 -49.25 -79.93 106.32
N ALA A 7 -50.49 -80.40 106.44
CA ALA A 7 -51.50 -80.22 105.38
C ALA A 7 -51.83 -78.73 105.14
N HIS A 8 -51.86 -77.90 106.19
CA HIS A 8 -52.14 -76.46 106.06
C HIS A 8 -50.92 -75.66 105.58
N LEU A 9 -49.70 -76.08 105.92
CA LEU A 9 -48.47 -75.43 105.45
C LEU A 9 -48.21 -75.71 103.97
N ASN A 10 -48.47 -76.94 103.51
CA ASN A 10 -48.42 -77.30 102.10
C ASN A 10 -49.56 -76.63 101.30
N ALA A 11 -50.75 -76.45 101.91
CA ALA A 11 -51.83 -75.68 101.30
C ALA A 11 -51.48 -74.18 101.18
N LEU A 12 -50.79 -73.60 102.18
CA LEU A 12 -50.33 -72.21 102.14
C LEU A 12 -49.17 -71.99 101.16
N SER A 13 -48.22 -72.93 101.04
CA SER A 13 -47.17 -72.82 100.01
C SER A 13 -47.74 -72.99 98.60
N ALA A 14 -48.76 -73.84 98.43
CA ALA A 14 -49.51 -73.96 97.16
C ALA A 14 -50.34 -72.70 96.86
N LEU A 15 -50.93 -72.07 97.88
CA LEU A 15 -51.68 -70.81 97.70
C LEU A 15 -50.75 -69.64 97.36
N VAL A 16 -49.56 -69.58 97.96
CA VAL A 16 -48.55 -68.56 97.67
C VAL A 16 -47.91 -68.79 96.30
N ALA A 17 -47.68 -70.04 95.89
CA ALA A 17 -47.23 -70.38 94.53
C ALA A 17 -48.30 -70.03 93.48
N ASN A 18 -49.57 -70.33 93.73
CA ASN A 18 -50.67 -69.93 92.83
C ASN A 18 -50.86 -68.41 92.78
N LEU A 19 -50.71 -67.70 93.90
CA LEU A 19 -50.77 -66.23 93.92
C LEU A 19 -49.58 -65.57 93.22
N THR A 20 -48.45 -66.28 93.06
CA THR A 20 -47.29 -65.77 92.29
C THR A 20 -47.39 -66.09 90.80
N ASP A 21 -48.02 -67.21 90.42
CA ASP A 21 -48.27 -67.54 89.01
C ASP A 21 -49.52 -66.83 88.41
N GLU A 22 -50.53 -66.48 89.22
CA GLU A 22 -51.75 -65.77 88.75
C GLU A 22 -51.62 -64.23 88.73
N LEU A 23 -50.47 -63.66 89.11
CA LEU A 23 -50.18 -62.23 88.96
C LEU A 23 -49.80 -61.84 87.52
N GLN A 24 -50.50 -62.39 86.53
CA GLN A 24 -50.70 -61.69 85.26
C GLN A 24 -51.77 -60.62 85.50
N LEU A 25 -51.32 -59.47 86.04
CA LEU A 25 -52.16 -58.29 86.25
C LEU A 25 -52.57 -57.67 84.91
N GLU A 26 -53.72 -58.10 84.39
CA GLU A 26 -54.66 -57.25 83.66
C GLU A 26 -55.69 -56.65 84.64
N ALA A 27 -56.10 -55.42 84.36
CA ALA A 27 -56.80 -54.54 85.28
C ALA A 27 -58.18 -55.06 85.75
N GLY A 28 -58.32 -55.29 87.06
CA GLY A 28 -59.58 -55.57 87.75
C GLY A 28 -59.95 -54.50 88.79
N PRO A 29 -61.24 -54.25 89.06
CA PRO A 29 -61.74 -53.10 89.82
C PRO A 29 -61.47 -53.18 91.34
N LEU A 30 -61.45 -52.00 91.99
CA LEU A 30 -61.11 -51.69 93.39
C LEU A 30 -61.68 -52.61 94.50
N SER A 31 -62.69 -53.42 94.20
CA SER A 31 -63.26 -54.41 95.12
C SER A 31 -62.36 -55.63 95.34
N GLU A 32 -61.61 -56.08 94.34
CA GLU A 32 -60.77 -57.29 94.44
C GLU A 32 -59.52 -57.05 95.30
N CYS A 33 -58.91 -55.87 95.20
CA CYS A 33 -57.76 -55.49 96.05
C CYS A 33 -58.13 -55.40 97.54
N LYS A 34 -59.33 -54.92 97.89
CA LYS A 34 -59.79 -54.88 99.30
C LYS A 34 -60.05 -56.28 99.87
N ILE A 35 -60.49 -57.21 99.03
CA ILE A 35 -60.67 -58.62 99.41
C ILE A 35 -59.30 -59.28 99.62
N GLN A 36 -58.33 -59.03 98.72
CA GLN A 36 -56.95 -59.51 98.87
C GLN A 36 -56.25 -58.93 100.11
N GLN A 37 -56.46 -57.65 100.43
CA GLN A 37 -55.92 -57.00 101.62
C GLN A 37 -56.55 -57.54 102.92
N ASN A 38 -57.84 -57.89 102.90
CA ASN A 38 -58.51 -58.52 104.05
C ASN A 38 -58.10 -59.99 104.24
N GLU A 39 -57.91 -60.75 103.16
CA GLU A 39 -57.42 -62.13 103.27
C GLU A 39 -55.95 -62.17 103.72
N LEU A 40 -55.10 -61.25 103.26
CA LEU A 40 -53.74 -61.13 103.77
C LEU A 40 -53.71 -60.71 105.24
N ASN A 41 -54.59 -59.79 105.67
CA ASN A 41 -54.76 -59.41 107.08
C ASN A 41 -55.27 -60.56 107.97
N LYS A 42 -56.08 -61.48 107.42
CA LYS A 42 -56.50 -62.70 108.12
C LYS A 42 -55.33 -63.68 108.27
N VAL A 43 -54.51 -63.86 107.23
CA VAL A 43 -53.31 -64.70 107.26
C VAL A 43 -52.25 -64.12 108.23
N LEU A 44 -52.09 -62.79 108.26
CA LEU A 44 -51.27 -62.04 109.23
C LEU A 44 -51.70 -62.25 110.69
N ARG A 45 -53.01 -62.42 110.97
CA ARG A 45 -53.51 -62.74 112.32
C ARG A 45 -53.23 -64.17 112.77
N ILE A 46 -53.07 -65.11 111.83
CA ILE A 46 -52.87 -66.55 112.11
C ILE A 46 -51.38 -66.90 112.27
N LEU A 47 -50.47 -66.11 111.72
CA LEU A 47 -49.04 -66.41 111.66
C LEU A 47 -48.19 -65.77 112.78
N THR A 48 -48.81 -65.27 113.87
CA THR A 48 -48.17 -64.63 115.04
C THR A 48 -47.32 -65.57 115.93
N TYR A 49 -46.71 -66.61 115.36
CA TYR A 49 -45.84 -67.52 116.10
C TYR A 49 -44.71 -68.09 115.23
N LYS A 50 -43.72 -67.26 114.83
CA LYS A 50 -42.30 -67.65 114.68
C LYS A 50 -41.37 -66.46 114.36
N GLN A 51 -40.08 -66.63 114.67
CA GLN A 51 -39.08 -65.61 115.03
C GLN A 51 -38.39 -64.80 113.91
N ASP A 52 -38.69 -65.01 112.62
CA ASP A 52 -38.05 -64.25 111.51
C ASP A 52 -38.98 -63.22 110.83
N ILE A 53 -40.04 -62.80 111.53
CA ILE A 53 -41.11 -61.96 110.97
C ILE A 53 -40.87 -60.44 111.05
N PRO A 54 -40.17 -59.82 112.03
CA PRO A 54 -40.08 -58.35 112.12
C PRO A 54 -39.47 -57.69 110.87
N GLU A 55 -38.40 -58.26 110.33
CA GLU A 55 -37.75 -57.76 109.11
C GLU A 55 -38.64 -57.89 107.87
N LEU A 56 -39.35 -59.03 107.74
CA LEU A 56 -40.30 -59.24 106.65
C LEU A 56 -41.54 -58.33 106.81
N LEU A 57 -41.98 -58.08 108.05
CA LEU A 57 -43.10 -57.20 108.36
C LEU A 57 -42.74 -55.75 108.04
N GLU A 58 -41.55 -55.29 108.42
CA GLU A 58 -41.06 -53.95 108.12
C GLU A 58 -40.86 -53.75 106.62
N ARG A 59 -40.30 -54.73 105.90
CA ARG A 59 -40.22 -54.71 104.42
C ARG A 59 -41.60 -54.67 103.77
N SER A 60 -42.54 -55.48 104.27
CA SER A 60 -43.90 -55.52 103.74
C SER A 60 -44.68 -54.24 104.03
N GLN A 61 -44.48 -53.61 105.19
CA GLN A 61 -45.06 -52.31 105.54
C GLN A 61 -44.47 -51.18 104.70
N GLN A 62 -43.15 -51.16 104.48
CA GLN A 62 -42.51 -50.21 103.57
C GLN A 62 -43.02 -50.37 102.12
N GLN A 63 -43.21 -51.60 101.64
CA GLN A 63 -43.82 -51.88 100.34
C GLN A 63 -45.30 -51.47 100.28
N LEU A 64 -46.06 -51.66 101.37
CA LEU A 64 -47.45 -51.24 101.47
C LEU A 64 -47.57 -49.71 101.45
N ASP A 65 -46.74 -48.99 102.20
CA ASP A 65 -46.71 -47.53 102.22
C ASP A 65 -46.29 -46.93 100.87
N LEU A 66 -45.45 -47.63 100.10
CA LEU A 66 -45.12 -47.26 98.72
C LEU A 66 -46.32 -47.47 97.79
N LEU A 67 -47.03 -48.60 97.91
CA LEU A 67 -48.23 -48.89 97.14
C LEU A 67 -49.39 -47.93 97.46
N VAL A 68 -49.54 -47.53 98.74
CA VAL A 68 -50.53 -46.53 99.16
C VAL A 68 -50.18 -45.15 98.60
N ARG A 69 -48.91 -44.72 98.65
CA ARG A 69 -48.47 -43.46 98.02
C ARG A 69 -48.68 -43.45 96.51
N TYR A 70 -48.40 -44.57 95.85
CA TYR A 70 -48.67 -44.74 94.42
C TYR A 70 -50.17 -44.69 94.11
N GLN A 71 -51.01 -45.36 94.91
CA GLN A 71 -52.47 -45.34 94.76
C GLN A 71 -53.12 -43.96 95.01
N GLN A 72 -52.58 -43.20 95.96
CA GLN A 72 -53.06 -41.83 96.24
C GLN A 72 -52.80 -40.87 95.08
N HIS A 73 -51.76 -41.13 94.28
CA HIS A 73 -51.39 -40.30 93.14
C HIS A 73 -51.82 -40.88 91.78
N THR A 74 -52.32 -42.13 91.69
CA THR A 74 -52.72 -42.74 90.40
C THR A 74 -53.75 -41.94 89.61
N SER A 75 -54.72 -41.29 90.26
CA SER A 75 -55.70 -40.45 89.56
C SER A 75 -55.08 -39.18 88.97
N ASP A 76 -54.05 -38.63 89.61
CA ASP A 76 -53.31 -37.46 89.13
C ASP A 76 -52.33 -37.85 88.00
N LEU A 77 -51.82 -39.08 88.03
CA LEU A 77 -50.89 -39.61 87.01
C LEU A 77 -51.58 -39.78 85.65
N ASP A 78 -52.84 -40.26 85.61
CA ASP A 78 -53.60 -40.40 84.37
C ASP A 78 -53.90 -39.04 83.71
N GLY A 79 -54.20 -38.01 84.51
CA GLY A 79 -54.44 -36.65 84.00
C GLY A 79 -53.20 -35.97 83.41
N LEU A 80 -52.00 -36.40 83.80
CA LEU A 80 -50.72 -35.84 83.34
C LEU A 80 -50.19 -36.50 82.05
N LEU A 81 -50.84 -37.57 81.56
CA LEU A 81 -50.52 -38.23 80.28
C LEU A 81 -51.23 -37.58 79.07
N ALA A 82 -51.99 -36.50 79.29
CA ALA A 82 -52.64 -35.75 78.21
C ALA A 82 -51.61 -35.03 77.31
N LEU A 83 -51.81 -35.08 76.00
CA LEU A 83 -50.95 -34.39 75.02
C LEU A 83 -51.07 -32.86 75.20
N PRO A 84 -49.96 -32.13 75.42
CA PRO A 84 -49.98 -30.67 75.48
C PRO A 84 -50.27 -30.06 74.10
N GLU A 85 -51.07 -29.00 74.07
CA GLU A 85 -51.47 -28.30 72.83
C GLU A 85 -50.61 -27.06 72.55
N SER A 86 -49.81 -26.58 73.52
CA SER A 86 -48.97 -25.37 73.43
C SER A 86 -47.64 -25.50 74.18
N ASP A 87 -46.60 -24.81 73.73
CA ASP A 87 -45.26 -24.78 74.35
C ASP A 87 -45.30 -24.32 75.82
N ALA A 88 -46.21 -23.39 76.16
CA ALA A 88 -46.41 -22.93 77.54
C ALA A 88 -47.05 -24.01 78.43
N GLU A 89 -47.89 -24.86 77.84
CA GLU A 89 -48.49 -26.01 78.50
C GLU A 89 -47.48 -27.15 78.64
N GLN A 90 -46.61 -27.36 77.64
CA GLN A 90 -45.48 -28.30 77.72
C GLN A 90 -44.57 -27.98 78.92
N GLU A 91 -44.22 -26.71 79.12
CA GLU A 91 -43.36 -26.31 80.24
C GLU A 91 -44.05 -26.46 81.61
N LYS A 92 -45.36 -26.15 81.69
CA LYS A 92 -46.16 -26.30 82.90
C LYS A 92 -46.41 -27.77 83.26
N GLN A 93 -46.75 -28.60 82.27
CA GLN A 93 -46.92 -30.04 82.42
C GLN A 93 -45.59 -30.70 82.81
N LEU A 94 -44.46 -30.32 82.19
CA LEU A 94 -43.15 -30.83 82.56
C LEU A 94 -42.79 -30.55 84.03
N LYS A 95 -43.09 -29.33 84.53
CA LYS A 95 -42.89 -28.97 85.94
C LYS A 95 -43.80 -29.78 86.87
N GLN A 96 -45.03 -30.07 86.46
CA GLN A 96 -45.98 -30.89 87.23
C GLN A 96 -45.58 -32.36 87.27
N ILE A 97 -45.21 -32.96 86.13
CA ILE A 97 -44.70 -34.34 86.02
C ILE A 97 -43.42 -34.51 86.86
N GLN A 98 -42.49 -33.56 86.79
CA GLN A 98 -41.29 -33.56 87.64
C GLN A 98 -41.61 -33.52 89.14
N LYS A 99 -42.65 -32.78 89.52
CA LYS A 99 -43.08 -32.66 90.91
C LYS A 99 -43.75 -33.95 91.40
N THR A 100 -44.62 -34.57 90.60
CA THR A 100 -45.30 -35.82 90.96
C THR A 100 -44.35 -37.02 91.02
N ILE A 101 -43.42 -37.15 90.07
CA ILE A 101 -42.37 -38.19 90.11
C ILE A 101 -41.51 -38.05 91.38
N LYS A 102 -41.12 -36.83 91.75
CA LYS A 102 -40.38 -36.56 93.00
C LYS A 102 -41.17 -36.88 94.27
N LEU A 103 -42.49 -36.67 94.28
CA LEU A 103 -43.35 -36.94 95.43
C LEU A 103 -43.57 -38.44 95.66
N ILE A 104 -43.63 -39.23 94.59
CA ILE A 104 -43.81 -40.69 94.67
C ILE A 104 -42.50 -41.38 95.09
N ALA A 105 -41.35 -40.86 94.66
CA ALA A 105 -40.01 -41.31 95.07
C ALA A 105 -39.84 -42.83 95.01
N TRP A 106 -40.20 -43.43 93.86
CA TRP A 106 -40.15 -44.87 93.67
C TRP A 106 -38.70 -45.40 93.73
N PRO A 107 -38.40 -46.40 94.57
CA PRO A 107 -37.03 -46.87 94.75
C PRO A 107 -36.57 -47.73 93.56
N SER A 108 -35.30 -47.59 93.17
CA SER A 108 -34.70 -48.20 91.97
C SER A 108 -34.51 -49.72 92.03
N ASN A 109 -34.81 -50.35 93.16
CA ASN A 109 -34.68 -51.79 93.41
C ASN A 109 -35.98 -52.58 93.18
N LEU A 110 -37.06 -51.93 92.73
CA LEU A 110 -38.36 -52.52 92.43
C LEU A 110 -38.78 -52.25 90.97
N PRO A 111 -39.49 -53.18 90.31
CA PRO A 111 -39.96 -52.97 88.94
C PRO A 111 -40.89 -51.76 88.86
N LEU A 112 -40.63 -50.89 87.88
CA LEU A 112 -41.35 -49.63 87.73
C LEU A 112 -42.77 -49.89 87.20
N PRO A 113 -43.83 -49.30 87.82
CA PRO A 113 -45.19 -49.40 87.31
C PRO A 113 -45.36 -48.76 85.92
N ARG A 114 -46.20 -49.34 85.06
CA ARG A 114 -46.41 -48.90 83.66
C ARG A 114 -46.73 -47.41 83.52
N LEU A 115 -47.59 -46.87 84.39
CA LEU A 115 -47.96 -45.44 84.34
C LEU A 115 -46.79 -44.50 84.68
N LEU A 116 -45.91 -44.89 85.62
CA LEU A 116 -44.70 -44.14 85.93
C LEU A 116 -43.69 -44.21 84.79
N GLN A 117 -43.57 -45.37 84.14
CA GLN A 117 -42.72 -45.55 82.95
C GLN A 117 -43.19 -44.65 81.79
N GLN A 118 -44.50 -44.58 81.56
CA GLN A 118 -45.09 -43.68 80.55
C GLN A 118 -44.87 -42.21 80.90
N LEU A 119 -44.96 -41.82 82.18
CA LEU A 119 -44.70 -40.44 82.60
C LEU A 119 -43.23 -40.04 82.55
N GLU A 120 -42.30 -40.93 82.89
CA GLU A 120 -40.86 -40.69 82.71
C GLU A 120 -40.50 -40.57 81.21
N GLN A 121 -41.14 -41.39 80.36
CA GLN A 121 -41.00 -41.28 78.92
C GLN A 121 -41.55 -39.93 78.42
N MET A 122 -42.77 -39.53 78.83
CA MET A 122 -43.36 -38.23 78.47
C MET A 122 -42.54 -37.05 78.99
N GLN A 123 -41.98 -37.15 80.20
CA GLN A 123 -41.09 -36.14 80.76
C GLN A 123 -39.83 -35.97 79.91
N SER A 124 -39.21 -37.06 79.46
CA SER A 124 -38.03 -37.01 78.60
C SER A 124 -38.35 -36.41 77.23
N THR A 125 -39.50 -36.76 76.63
CA THR A 125 -39.92 -36.20 75.34
C THR A 125 -40.25 -34.71 75.43
N LEU A 126 -40.90 -34.25 76.50
CA LEU A 126 -41.20 -32.83 76.70
C LEU A 126 -39.95 -31.99 76.95
N LYS A 127 -38.97 -32.52 77.69
CA LYS A 127 -37.66 -31.87 77.86
C LYS A 127 -36.94 -31.71 76.52
N GLN A 128 -36.88 -32.78 75.73
CA GLN A 128 -36.24 -32.75 74.42
C GLN A 128 -36.93 -31.78 73.46
N ALA A 129 -38.27 -31.73 73.46
CA ALA A 129 -39.02 -30.79 72.63
C ALA A 129 -38.76 -29.32 73.01
N LEU A 130 -38.76 -28.99 74.31
CA LEU A 130 -38.47 -27.64 74.80
C LEU A 130 -37.01 -27.23 74.56
N GLU A 131 -36.05 -28.14 74.75
CA GLU A 131 -34.63 -27.89 74.41
C GLU A 131 -34.44 -27.67 72.91
N GLN A 132 -35.15 -28.42 72.05
CA GLN A 132 -35.13 -28.21 70.59
C GLN A 132 -35.74 -26.88 70.17
N ILE A 133 -36.84 -26.43 70.82
CA ILE A 133 -37.43 -25.11 70.55
C ILE A 133 -36.48 -24.00 71.01
N GLN A 134 -35.88 -24.13 72.19
CA GLN A 134 -34.89 -23.17 72.70
C GLN A 134 -33.64 -23.10 71.82
N SER A 135 -33.12 -24.25 71.36
CA SER A 135 -31.96 -24.28 70.47
C SER A 135 -32.27 -23.61 69.13
N LYS A 136 -33.41 -23.94 68.51
CA LYS A 136 -33.86 -23.32 67.25
C LYS A 136 -34.05 -21.80 67.38
N ASN A 137 -34.65 -21.34 68.47
CA ASN A 137 -34.83 -19.90 68.71
C ASN A 137 -33.48 -19.20 68.95
N SER A 138 -32.54 -19.84 69.64
CA SER A 138 -31.19 -19.29 69.86
C SER A 138 -30.36 -19.23 68.57
N GLU A 139 -30.48 -20.24 67.70
CA GLU A 139 -29.86 -20.28 66.38
C GLU A 139 -30.45 -19.22 65.45
N ALA A 140 -31.79 -19.08 65.42
CA ALA A 140 -32.47 -18.06 64.64
C ALA A 140 -32.08 -16.63 65.09
N LEU A 141 -31.94 -16.40 66.40
CA LEU A 141 -31.48 -15.12 66.94
C LEU A 141 -30.00 -14.86 66.60
N ALA A 142 -29.14 -15.87 66.71
CA ALA A 142 -27.73 -15.75 66.32
C ALA A 142 -27.60 -15.36 64.83
N HIS A 143 -28.29 -16.06 63.94
CA HIS A 143 -28.30 -15.74 62.51
C HIS A 143 -28.88 -14.36 62.22
N ALA A 144 -29.99 -13.98 62.84
CA ALA A 144 -30.56 -12.65 62.68
C ALA A 144 -29.62 -11.55 63.17
N SER A 145 -28.91 -11.77 64.29
CA SER A 145 -27.94 -10.80 64.82
C SER A 145 -26.70 -10.66 63.94
N GLU A 146 -26.21 -11.76 63.35
CA GLU A 146 -25.10 -11.76 62.39
C GLU A 146 -25.47 -10.97 61.14
N LYS A 147 -26.67 -11.24 60.58
CA LYS A 147 -27.21 -10.52 59.43
C LYS A 147 -27.43 -9.03 59.74
N LEU A 148 -27.84 -8.70 60.95
CA LEU A 148 -27.99 -7.30 61.38
C LEU A 148 -26.63 -6.59 61.47
N ASN A 149 -25.58 -7.25 61.94
CA ASN A 149 -24.22 -6.70 61.93
C ASN A 149 -23.69 -6.51 60.49
N LEU A 150 -24.01 -7.44 59.59
CA LEU A 150 -23.70 -7.30 58.17
C LEU A 150 -24.47 -6.13 57.53
N LEU A 151 -25.73 -5.90 57.92
CA LEU A 151 -26.48 -4.72 57.48
C LEU A 151 -25.78 -3.43 57.92
N THR A 152 -25.38 -3.34 59.20
CA THR A 152 -24.65 -2.17 59.72
C THR A 152 -23.31 -1.97 59.01
N SER A 153 -22.57 -3.03 58.68
CA SER A 153 -21.29 -2.89 57.96
C SER A 153 -21.50 -2.43 56.51
N CYS A 154 -22.50 -2.96 55.80
CA CYS A 154 -22.86 -2.51 54.45
C CYS A 154 -23.27 -1.03 54.44
N ILE A 155 -24.07 -0.58 55.42
CA ILE A 155 -24.47 0.83 55.55
C ILE A 155 -23.26 1.73 55.81
N ASN A 156 -22.35 1.33 56.72
CA ASN A 156 -21.13 2.08 57.00
C ASN A 156 -20.18 2.14 55.79
N ALA A 157 -20.16 1.08 54.97
CA ALA A 157 -19.41 1.02 53.72
C ALA A 157 -20.10 1.78 52.56
N GLY A 158 -21.35 2.23 52.72
CA GLY A 158 -22.14 2.88 51.69
C GLY A 158 -22.71 1.94 50.62
N GLU A 159 -22.74 0.64 50.87
CA GLU A 159 -23.22 -0.40 49.95
C GLU A 159 -24.75 -0.55 49.99
N THR A 160 -25.45 0.38 49.36
CA THR A 160 -26.93 0.48 49.45
C THR A 160 -27.68 -0.72 48.87
N LEU A 161 -27.20 -1.34 47.79
CA LEU A 161 -27.83 -2.53 47.18
C LEU A 161 -27.70 -3.78 48.06
N ASN A 162 -26.53 -4.00 48.64
CA ASN A 162 -26.28 -5.13 49.55
C ASN A 162 -27.10 -4.96 50.84
N ALA A 163 -27.19 -3.72 51.35
CA ALA A 163 -28.03 -3.40 52.50
C ALA A 163 -29.52 -3.73 52.23
N GLN A 164 -30.04 -3.41 51.03
CA GLN A 164 -31.41 -3.73 50.65
C GLN A 164 -31.67 -5.25 50.60
N SER A 165 -30.74 -6.03 50.03
CA SER A 165 -30.83 -7.49 50.00
C SER A 165 -30.84 -8.10 51.41
N ILE A 166 -30.02 -7.57 52.31
CA ILE A 166 -29.96 -8.03 53.70
C ILE A 166 -31.24 -7.66 54.46
N ILE A 167 -31.87 -6.52 54.16
CA ILE A 167 -33.19 -6.15 54.71
C ILE A 167 -34.26 -7.16 54.29
N ASP A 168 -34.29 -7.54 53.01
CA ASP A 168 -35.23 -8.55 52.51
C ASP A 168 -35.02 -9.92 53.21
N GLU A 169 -33.77 -10.30 53.47
CA GLU A 169 -33.42 -11.51 54.22
C GLU A 169 -33.74 -11.43 55.73
N LEU A 170 -33.72 -10.24 56.33
CA LEU A 170 -34.06 -10.01 57.74
C LEU A 170 -35.57 -9.92 57.99
N THR A 171 -36.35 -9.57 56.97
CA THR A 171 -37.81 -9.37 57.07
C THR A 171 -38.58 -10.59 57.60
N PRO A 172 -38.26 -11.85 57.22
CA PRO A 172 -38.90 -13.05 57.80
C PRO A 172 -38.71 -13.19 59.31
N TYR A 173 -37.54 -12.82 59.85
CA TYR A 173 -37.22 -12.95 61.28
C TYR A 173 -38.00 -11.97 62.18
N LEU A 174 -38.60 -10.93 61.60
CA LEU A 174 -39.46 -9.98 62.32
C LEU A 174 -40.87 -10.52 62.56
N HIS A 175 -41.25 -11.62 61.91
CA HIS A 175 -42.55 -12.28 62.14
C HIS A 175 -42.54 -13.17 63.38
N ASP A 176 -41.35 -13.55 63.87
CA ASP A 176 -41.18 -14.27 65.14
C ASP A 176 -41.10 -13.28 66.31
N PRO A 177 -42.04 -13.31 67.27
CA PRO A 177 -42.09 -12.34 68.37
C PRO A 177 -40.87 -12.41 69.30
N ILE A 178 -40.21 -13.57 69.43
CA ILE A 178 -39.04 -13.74 70.30
C ILE A 178 -37.82 -13.08 69.66
N VAL A 179 -37.62 -13.32 68.37
CA VAL A 179 -36.48 -12.77 67.62
C VAL A 179 -36.70 -11.27 67.36
N SER A 180 -37.91 -10.85 66.96
CA SER A 180 -38.27 -9.45 66.70
C SER A 180 -38.00 -8.55 67.90
N ALA A 181 -38.34 -8.99 69.11
CA ALA A 181 -38.11 -8.20 70.34
C ALA A 181 -36.63 -7.78 70.53
N HIS A 182 -35.68 -8.57 70.02
CA HIS A 182 -34.24 -8.33 70.16
C HIS A 182 -33.65 -7.49 69.02
N ILE A 183 -34.18 -7.60 67.80
CA ILE A 183 -33.58 -7.00 66.61
C ILE A 183 -34.36 -5.80 66.04
N GLU A 184 -35.65 -5.64 66.37
CA GLU A 184 -36.53 -4.69 65.71
C GLU A 184 -36.11 -3.22 65.88
N LYS A 185 -35.63 -2.85 67.07
CA LYS A 185 -35.20 -1.47 67.36
C LYS A 185 -33.97 -1.09 66.54
N THR A 186 -32.96 -1.96 66.50
CA THR A 186 -31.73 -1.73 65.74
C THR A 186 -31.99 -1.81 64.24
N PHE A 187 -32.81 -2.76 63.79
CA PHE A 187 -33.24 -2.88 62.40
C PHE A 187 -33.94 -1.62 61.88
N LYS A 188 -34.90 -1.05 62.62
CA LYS A 188 -35.57 0.20 62.24
C LYS A 188 -34.63 1.40 62.17
N ALA A 189 -33.64 1.47 63.08
CA ALA A 189 -32.66 2.55 63.08
C ALA A 189 -31.72 2.47 61.86
N GLU A 190 -31.29 1.27 61.48
CA GLU A 190 -30.44 1.05 60.30
C GLU A 190 -31.22 1.27 58.99
N ILE A 191 -32.51 0.91 58.93
CA ILE A 191 -33.37 1.28 57.79
C ILE A 191 -33.49 2.80 57.63
N ALA A 192 -33.68 3.54 58.73
CA ALA A 192 -33.77 5.00 58.66
C ALA A 192 -32.46 5.62 58.12
N ARG A 193 -31.30 5.12 58.57
CA ARG A 193 -29.99 5.53 58.05
C ARG A 193 -29.80 5.20 56.58
N LEU A 194 -30.22 4.02 56.14
CA LEU A 194 -30.17 3.64 54.74
C LEU A 194 -31.05 4.56 53.88
N ASN A 195 -32.27 4.88 54.35
CA ASN A 195 -33.16 5.80 53.65
C ASN A 195 -32.57 7.21 53.54
N GLU A 196 -31.96 7.74 54.61
CA GLU A 196 -31.24 9.01 54.55
C GLU A 196 -30.13 8.97 53.50
N LEU A 197 -29.29 7.93 53.49
CA LEU A 197 -28.23 7.76 52.49
C LEU A 197 -28.77 7.70 51.06
N LEU A 198 -29.88 6.98 50.84
CA LEU A 198 -30.56 6.90 49.55
C LEU A 198 -31.14 8.25 49.12
N GLU A 199 -31.70 9.03 50.05
CA GLU A 199 -32.20 10.39 49.78
C GLU A 199 -31.05 11.33 49.37
N TRP A 200 -29.94 11.33 50.11
CA TRP A 200 -28.75 12.11 49.75
C TRP A 200 -28.16 11.69 48.39
N GLN A 201 -28.10 10.39 48.12
CA GLN A 201 -27.64 9.85 46.84
C GLN A 201 -28.57 10.26 45.69
N SER A 202 -29.89 10.22 45.89
CA SER A 202 -30.88 10.64 44.91
C SER A 202 -30.78 12.13 44.59
N PHE A 203 -30.59 12.98 45.61
CA PHE A 203 -30.44 14.42 45.44
C PHE A 203 -29.16 14.77 44.68
N ALA A 204 -28.03 14.17 45.05
CA ALA A 204 -26.74 14.40 44.39
C ALA A 204 -26.73 13.92 42.93
N THR A 205 -27.40 12.79 42.64
CA THR A 205 -27.50 12.27 41.28
C THR A 205 -28.47 13.08 40.41
N GLN A 206 -29.56 13.60 40.99
CA GLN A 206 -30.49 14.48 40.29
C GLN A 206 -29.84 15.81 39.87
N ALA A 207 -29.12 16.47 40.77
CA ALA A 207 -28.41 17.71 40.44
C ALA A 207 -27.37 17.52 39.32
N LYS A 208 -26.64 16.40 39.33
CA LYS A 208 -25.70 16.05 38.24
C LYS A 208 -26.42 15.80 36.92
N LYS A 209 -27.57 15.12 36.92
CA LYS A 209 -28.38 14.89 35.71
C LYS A 209 -28.94 16.20 35.14
N GLU A 210 -29.37 17.12 35.99
CA GLU A 210 -29.76 18.48 35.56
C GLU A 210 -28.59 19.23 34.91
N GLN A 211 -27.39 19.14 35.48
CA GLN A 211 -26.19 19.71 34.87
C GLN A 211 -25.88 19.09 33.50
N LEU A 212 -26.01 17.77 33.35
CA LEU A 212 -25.85 17.09 32.06
C LEU A 212 -26.89 17.55 31.02
N CYS A 213 -28.14 17.82 31.43
CA CYS A 213 -29.15 18.40 30.55
C CYS A 213 -28.73 19.79 30.06
N LEU A 214 -28.31 20.67 30.96
CA LEU A 214 -27.84 22.02 30.60
C LEU A 214 -26.63 21.98 29.66
N GLN A 215 -25.68 21.08 29.92
CA GLN A 215 -24.52 20.89 29.05
C GLN A 215 -24.92 20.38 27.66
N MET A 216 -25.87 19.45 27.57
CA MET A 216 -26.36 18.94 26.29
C MET A 216 -27.15 20.01 25.51
N GLU A 217 -27.97 20.81 26.19
CA GLU A 217 -28.70 21.94 25.60
C GLU A 217 -27.76 23.02 25.07
N ALA A 218 -26.72 23.37 25.84
CA ALA A 218 -25.70 24.31 25.41
C ALA A 218 -24.95 23.83 24.15
N LEU A 219 -24.78 22.51 23.98
CA LEU A 219 -24.22 21.94 22.75
C LEU A 219 -25.17 22.07 21.56
N ALA A 220 -26.49 21.96 21.77
CA ALA A 220 -27.50 22.15 20.72
C ALA A 220 -27.58 23.62 20.25
N GLU A 221 -27.41 24.56 21.17
CA GLU A 221 -27.45 26.01 20.89
C GLU A 221 -26.15 26.59 20.32
N SER A 222 -25.10 25.78 20.18
CA SER A 222 -23.78 26.22 19.71
C SER A 222 -23.50 25.83 18.24
N PRO A 223 -23.89 26.64 17.24
CA PRO A 223 -23.83 26.27 15.81
C PRO A 223 -22.42 26.22 15.20
N ASN A 224 -21.37 26.70 15.89
CA ASN A 224 -20.02 26.87 15.33
C ASN A 224 -19.00 25.78 15.76
N GLN A 225 -19.45 24.61 16.19
CA GLN A 225 -18.53 23.52 16.55
C GLN A 225 -18.28 22.56 15.38
N GLU A 226 -17.03 22.10 15.25
CA GLU A 226 -16.66 21.04 14.31
C GLU A 226 -17.49 19.77 14.57
N PRO A 227 -18.21 19.21 13.57
CA PRO A 227 -19.16 18.11 13.78
C PRO A 227 -18.55 16.85 14.43
N SER A 228 -17.28 16.54 14.12
CA SER A 228 -16.60 15.40 14.73
C SER A 228 -16.30 15.61 16.22
N ALA A 229 -15.92 16.84 16.62
CA ALA A 229 -15.64 17.16 18.01
C ALA A 229 -16.94 17.23 18.83
N LEU A 230 -18.01 17.75 18.21
CA LEU A 230 -19.36 17.78 18.77
C LEU A 230 -19.87 16.35 19.06
N ALA A 231 -19.72 15.42 18.11
CA ALA A 231 -20.12 14.03 18.30
C ALA A 231 -19.39 13.32 19.46
N GLU A 232 -18.09 13.56 19.65
CA GLU A 232 -17.33 12.99 20.78
C GLU A 232 -17.75 13.58 22.14
N ARG A 233 -18.07 14.88 22.18
CA ARG A 233 -18.63 15.51 23.39
C ARG A 233 -20.01 14.94 23.74
N ILE A 234 -20.90 14.80 22.75
CA ILE A 234 -22.21 14.18 22.94
C ILE A 234 -22.06 12.74 23.47
N LYS A 235 -21.16 11.93 22.90
CA LYS A 235 -20.88 10.57 23.40
C LYS A 235 -20.38 10.58 24.84
N THR A 236 -19.53 11.54 25.20
CA THR A 236 -18.99 11.67 26.56
C THR A 236 -20.13 11.93 27.56
N LEU A 237 -20.99 12.90 27.28
CA LEU A 237 -22.17 13.19 28.12
C LEU A 237 -23.14 12.00 28.20
N GLN A 238 -23.37 11.29 27.09
CA GLN A 238 -24.20 10.07 27.09
C GLN A 238 -23.58 8.95 27.93
N LYS A 239 -22.25 8.83 27.96
CA LYS A 239 -21.53 7.87 28.79
C LYS A 239 -21.64 8.24 30.27
N GLU A 240 -21.47 9.50 30.61
CA GLU A 240 -21.62 10.02 31.98
C GLU A 240 -23.06 9.81 32.47
N TRP A 241 -24.06 10.06 31.64
CA TRP A 241 -25.46 9.75 31.95
C TRP A 241 -25.67 8.27 32.25
N LYS A 242 -25.17 7.37 31.38
CA LYS A 242 -25.26 5.91 31.59
C LYS A 242 -24.57 5.44 32.86
N GLN A 243 -23.45 6.07 33.24
CA GLN A 243 -22.74 5.75 34.49
C GLN A 243 -23.58 6.14 35.71
N LEU A 244 -24.26 7.29 35.68
CA LEU A 244 -25.17 7.70 36.75
C LEU A 244 -26.39 6.78 36.86
N ASP A 245 -26.90 6.26 35.73
CA ASP A 245 -28.01 5.30 35.73
C ASP A 245 -27.63 3.93 36.32
N GLN A 246 -26.39 3.47 36.10
CA GLN A 246 -25.89 2.21 36.69
C GLN A 246 -25.74 2.28 38.21
N GLN A 247 -25.69 3.47 38.79
CA GLN A 247 -25.52 3.70 40.24
C GLN A 247 -26.85 3.72 41.01
N GLY A 248 -27.95 3.24 40.41
CA GLY A 248 -29.24 3.01 41.10
C GLY A 248 -30.13 4.24 41.24
N ALA A 249 -29.80 5.36 40.56
CA ALA A 249 -30.62 6.56 40.60
C ALA A 249 -31.84 6.43 39.68
N GLN A 250 -33.00 6.12 40.24
CA GLN A 250 -34.28 6.16 39.54
C GLN A 250 -34.51 7.57 38.97
N HIS A 251 -34.39 7.70 37.65
CA HIS A 251 -34.50 8.99 36.96
C HIS A 251 -35.96 9.48 36.93
N SER A 252 -36.17 10.78 37.12
CA SER A 252 -37.42 11.42 36.69
C SER A 252 -37.55 11.25 35.18
N ARG A 253 -38.72 10.75 34.74
CA ARG A 253 -39.06 10.58 33.33
C ARG A 253 -38.87 11.88 32.53
N GLU A 254 -39.10 13.02 33.18
CA GLU A 254 -38.96 14.36 32.60
C GLU A 254 -37.49 14.72 32.29
N LEU A 255 -36.56 14.45 33.21
CA LEU A 255 -35.13 14.73 33.00
C LEU A 255 -34.56 13.88 31.86
N TRP A 256 -34.95 12.61 31.77
CA TRP A 256 -34.53 11.76 30.66
C TRP A 256 -35.07 12.25 29.32
N GLN A 257 -36.34 12.66 29.25
CA GLN A 257 -36.92 13.22 28.03
C GLN A 257 -36.18 14.50 27.60
N ARG A 258 -35.91 15.40 28.55
CA ARG A 258 -35.17 16.65 28.30
C ARG A 258 -33.76 16.39 27.78
N PHE A 259 -33.00 15.51 28.44
CA PHE A 259 -31.66 15.12 28.00
C PHE A 259 -31.67 14.46 26.60
N HIS A 260 -32.62 13.55 26.37
CA HIS A 260 -32.73 12.85 25.10
C HIS A 260 -33.07 13.78 23.95
N GLN A 261 -34.01 14.71 24.14
CA GLN A 261 -34.37 15.71 23.15
C GLN A 261 -33.18 16.63 22.83
N ALA A 262 -32.50 17.16 23.85
CA ALA A 262 -31.31 17.98 23.66
C ALA A 262 -30.20 17.21 22.93
N SER A 263 -30.01 15.93 23.25
CA SER A 263 -29.04 15.07 22.57
C SER A 263 -29.38 14.81 21.11
N GLN A 264 -30.67 14.68 20.77
CA GLN A 264 -31.10 14.54 19.37
C GLN A 264 -30.84 15.83 18.60
N GLU A 265 -31.19 16.99 19.18
CA GLU A 265 -31.00 18.29 18.54
C GLU A 265 -29.52 18.59 18.29
N ALA A 266 -28.67 18.38 19.30
CA ALA A 266 -27.22 18.57 19.18
C ALA A 266 -26.57 17.62 18.17
N TYR A 267 -27.15 16.43 17.91
CA TYR A 267 -26.57 15.45 16.99
C TYR A 267 -26.98 15.63 15.53
N LYS A 268 -28.04 16.39 15.22
CA LYS A 268 -28.48 16.67 13.83
C LYS A 268 -27.35 17.11 12.88
N PRO A 269 -26.52 18.13 13.19
CA PRO A 269 -25.43 18.54 12.30
C PRO A 269 -24.36 17.46 12.13
N CYS A 270 -24.12 16.65 13.17
CA CYS A 270 -23.20 15.51 13.11
C CYS A 270 -23.71 14.45 12.14
N ASP A 271 -25.00 14.11 12.22
CA ASP A 271 -25.65 13.12 11.35
C ASP A 271 -25.56 13.53 9.87
N GLU A 272 -25.89 14.79 9.55
CA GLU A 272 -25.76 15.33 8.19
C GLU A 272 -24.31 15.28 7.68
N HIS A 273 -23.35 15.68 8.53
CA HIS A 273 -21.93 15.64 8.18
C HIS A 273 -21.46 14.20 7.90
N PHE A 274 -21.78 13.24 8.77
CA PHE A 274 -21.38 11.84 8.58
C PHE A 274 -22.10 11.17 7.41
N LYS A 275 -23.36 11.54 7.13
CA LYS A 275 -24.08 11.12 5.91
C LYS A 275 -23.37 11.61 4.66
N ARG A 276 -23.02 12.90 4.58
CA ARG A 276 -22.28 13.47 3.45
C ARG A 276 -20.93 12.78 3.26
N LEU A 277 -20.17 12.58 4.34
CA LEU A 277 -18.89 11.89 4.29
C LEU A 277 -19.03 10.42 3.86
N SER A 278 -20.10 9.74 4.29
CA SER A 278 -20.40 8.38 3.85
C SER A 278 -20.75 8.32 2.37
N GLN A 279 -21.52 9.28 1.86
CA GLN A 279 -21.86 9.39 0.45
C GLN A 279 -20.61 9.68 -0.40
N GLU A 280 -19.73 10.57 0.06
CA GLU A 280 -18.46 10.87 -0.59
C GLU A 280 -17.55 9.64 -0.65
N ARG A 281 -17.41 8.89 0.47
CA ARG A 281 -16.64 7.63 0.50
C ARG A 281 -17.22 6.58 -0.44
N ALA A 282 -18.55 6.45 -0.49
CA ALA A 282 -19.22 5.52 -1.39
C ALA A 282 -19.02 5.91 -2.86
N TRP A 283 -19.11 7.20 -3.19
CA TRP A 283 -18.83 7.72 -4.52
C TRP A 283 -17.36 7.49 -4.91
N ASN A 284 -16.40 7.86 -4.06
CA ASN A 284 -14.97 7.60 -4.28
C ASN A 284 -14.68 6.11 -4.50
N LEU A 285 -15.33 5.23 -3.72
CA LEU A 285 -15.21 3.78 -3.90
C LEU A 285 -15.76 3.33 -5.27
N SER A 286 -16.88 3.89 -5.72
CA SER A 286 -17.44 3.60 -7.05
C SER A 286 -16.48 4.03 -8.17
N GLN A 287 -15.84 5.19 -8.04
CA GLN A 287 -14.87 5.69 -9.02
C GLN A 287 -13.61 4.81 -9.05
N ARG A 288 -13.12 4.37 -7.89
CA ARG A 288 -12.00 3.41 -7.82
C ARG A 288 -12.32 2.07 -8.48
N LYS A 289 -13.56 1.57 -8.32
CA LYS A 289 -14.01 0.36 -9.03
C LYS A 289 -14.05 0.58 -10.54
N ALA A 290 -14.61 1.70 -10.99
CA ALA A 290 -14.66 2.06 -12.41
C ALA A 290 -13.26 2.15 -13.03
N ILE A 291 -12.25 2.67 -12.31
CA ILE A 291 -10.86 2.67 -12.76
C ILE A 291 -10.34 1.23 -12.95
N CYS A 292 -10.61 0.33 -12.00
CA CYS A 292 -10.17 -1.07 -12.10
C CYS A 292 -10.87 -1.81 -13.25
N GLU A 293 -12.18 -1.60 -13.40
CA GLU A 293 -12.98 -2.16 -14.51
C GLU A 293 -12.46 -1.68 -15.86
N TYR A 294 -12.23 -0.38 -16.01
CA TYR A 294 -11.66 0.21 -17.23
C TYR A 294 -10.28 -0.37 -17.55
N LEU A 295 -9.38 -0.45 -16.56
CA LEU A 295 -8.04 -1.02 -16.77
C LEU A 295 -8.12 -2.50 -17.16
N SER A 296 -8.97 -3.27 -16.48
CA SER A 296 -9.17 -4.69 -16.76
C SER A 296 -9.70 -4.91 -18.17
N ASP A 297 -10.73 -4.15 -18.57
CA ASP A 297 -11.33 -4.21 -19.91
C ASP A 297 -10.32 -3.81 -20.99
N TYR A 298 -9.57 -2.74 -20.74
CA TYR A 298 -8.50 -2.28 -21.63
C TYR A 298 -7.44 -3.37 -21.85
N PHE A 299 -7.02 -4.11 -20.82
CA PHE A 299 -6.04 -5.19 -21.00
C PHE A 299 -6.59 -6.40 -21.75
N GLN A 300 -7.87 -6.73 -21.59
CA GLN A 300 -8.48 -7.85 -22.27
C GLN A 300 -8.57 -7.62 -23.78
N HIS A 301 -8.80 -6.37 -24.19
CA HIS A 301 -8.94 -5.98 -25.60
C HIS A 301 -7.63 -5.51 -26.24
N LEU A 302 -6.55 -5.39 -25.47
CA LEU A 302 -5.25 -4.95 -25.99
C LEU A 302 -4.62 -6.06 -26.85
N ASP A 303 -4.26 -5.72 -28.09
CA ASP A 303 -3.43 -6.59 -28.92
C ASP A 303 -1.96 -6.51 -28.48
N TRP A 304 -1.53 -7.55 -27.76
CA TRP A 304 -0.14 -7.69 -27.32
C TRP A 304 0.85 -8.01 -28.45
N ALA A 305 0.38 -8.32 -29.66
CA ALA A 305 1.25 -8.52 -30.82
C ALA A 305 1.72 -7.19 -31.44
N ALA A 306 0.91 -6.14 -31.38
CA ALA A 306 1.24 -4.80 -31.86
C ALA A 306 0.83 -3.68 -30.87
N PRO A 307 1.39 -3.66 -29.65
CA PRO A 307 0.99 -2.73 -28.61
C PRO A 307 1.48 -1.29 -28.85
N ASP A 308 0.60 -0.30 -28.63
CA ASP A 308 1.01 1.11 -28.50
C ASP A 308 1.52 1.38 -27.08
N TRP A 309 2.82 1.16 -26.88
CA TRP A 309 3.48 1.36 -25.59
C TRP A 309 3.35 2.78 -25.01
N LYS A 310 3.23 3.80 -25.87
CA LYS A 310 3.07 5.18 -25.42
C LYS A 310 1.69 5.40 -24.83
N ALA A 311 0.65 4.88 -25.50
CA ALA A 311 -0.71 4.91 -24.97
C ALA A 311 -0.83 4.11 -23.66
N ILE A 312 -0.22 2.93 -23.58
CA ILE A 312 -0.24 2.09 -22.38
C ILE A 312 0.42 2.79 -21.17
N ASP A 313 1.60 3.39 -21.35
CA ASP A 313 2.32 4.13 -20.30
C ASP A 313 1.50 5.35 -19.83
N GLN A 314 0.86 6.07 -20.76
CA GLN A 314 -0.01 7.20 -20.45
C GLN A 314 -1.25 6.77 -19.66
N ILE A 315 -1.93 5.69 -20.06
CA ILE A 315 -3.10 5.15 -19.34
C ILE A 315 -2.71 4.72 -17.92
N ALA A 316 -1.60 4.01 -17.76
CA ALA A 316 -1.10 3.61 -16.45
C ALA A 316 -0.80 4.83 -15.56
N HIS A 317 -0.20 5.88 -16.12
CA HIS A 317 0.08 7.11 -15.40
C HIS A 317 -1.20 7.84 -14.97
N THR A 318 -2.15 8.03 -15.88
CA THR A 318 -3.44 8.67 -15.60
C THR A 318 -4.24 7.88 -14.56
N ALA A 319 -4.27 6.56 -14.65
CA ALA A 319 -4.95 5.73 -13.65
C ALA A 319 -4.35 5.89 -12.24
N LYS A 320 -3.02 5.98 -12.11
CA LYS A 320 -2.33 6.26 -10.84
C LYS A 320 -2.66 7.66 -10.29
N GLN A 321 -2.86 8.66 -11.16
CA GLN A 321 -3.25 10.01 -10.76
C GLN A 321 -4.70 10.07 -10.29
N GLU A 322 -5.64 9.53 -11.08
CA GLU A 322 -7.07 9.49 -10.74
C GLU A 322 -7.31 8.66 -9.47
N TRP A 323 -6.58 7.56 -9.28
CA TRP A 323 -6.65 6.77 -8.04
C TRP A 323 -6.36 7.59 -6.78
N LYS A 324 -5.36 8.51 -6.84
CA LYS A 324 -5.01 9.38 -5.70
C LYS A 324 -6.12 10.40 -5.41
N ARG A 325 -6.82 10.88 -6.44
CA ARG A 325 -7.89 11.87 -6.34
C ARG A 325 -9.10 11.35 -5.57
N PHE A 326 -9.47 10.09 -5.73
CA PHE A 326 -10.64 9.49 -5.07
C PHE A 326 -10.31 8.96 -3.67
N THR A 327 -10.07 9.85 -2.73
CA THR A 327 -9.78 9.56 -1.31
C THR A 327 -10.56 10.58 -0.45
N PRO A 328 -11.20 10.20 0.67
CA PRO A 328 -11.15 8.92 1.39
C PRO A 328 -12.16 7.87 0.90
N VAL A 329 -11.95 6.61 1.29
CA VAL A 329 -12.86 5.46 1.07
C VAL A 329 -12.96 4.60 2.32
N ASP A 330 -14.01 3.78 2.43
CA ASP A 330 -14.17 2.86 3.56
C ASP A 330 -13.12 1.76 3.57
N ARG A 331 -12.62 1.42 4.76
CA ARG A 331 -11.45 0.53 4.94
C ARG A 331 -11.66 -0.88 4.37
N SER A 332 -12.79 -1.51 4.66
CA SER A 332 -13.05 -2.91 4.26
C SER A 332 -13.24 -3.06 2.75
N PRO A 333 -14.23 -2.41 2.10
CA PRO A 333 -14.41 -2.53 0.65
C PRO A 333 -13.27 -1.84 -0.13
N GLY A 334 -12.69 -0.75 0.39
CA GLY A 334 -11.57 -0.07 -0.25
C GLY A 334 -10.30 -0.92 -0.33
N LYS A 335 -10.05 -1.79 0.66
CA LYS A 335 -8.89 -2.70 0.65
C LYS A 335 -8.94 -3.69 -0.53
N LEU A 336 -10.12 -4.24 -0.82
CA LEU A 336 -10.29 -5.20 -1.92
C LEU A 336 -10.02 -4.54 -3.28
N VAL A 337 -10.62 -3.37 -3.52
CA VAL A 337 -10.41 -2.62 -4.77
C VAL A 337 -8.95 -2.17 -4.90
N GLN A 338 -8.29 -1.83 -3.79
CA GLN A 338 -6.87 -1.47 -3.80
C GLN A 338 -5.96 -2.63 -4.17
N GLN A 339 -6.27 -3.85 -3.72
CA GLN A 339 -5.53 -5.05 -4.13
C GLN A 339 -5.65 -5.28 -5.64
N GLN A 340 -6.88 -5.21 -6.17
CA GLN A 340 -7.14 -5.33 -7.60
C GLN A 340 -6.39 -4.28 -8.42
N PHE A 341 -6.45 -3.01 -8.00
CA PHE A 341 -5.71 -1.93 -8.67
C PHE A 341 -4.20 -2.18 -8.69
N ASN A 342 -3.62 -2.57 -7.55
CA ASN A 342 -2.18 -2.84 -7.46
C ASN A 342 -1.76 -4.00 -8.36
N GLU A 343 -2.57 -5.07 -8.42
CA GLU A 343 -2.32 -6.21 -9.30
C GLU A 343 -2.37 -5.81 -10.77
N LEU A 344 -3.38 -5.05 -11.19
CA LEU A 344 -3.52 -4.54 -12.57
C LEU A 344 -2.33 -3.63 -12.95
N ILE A 345 -1.97 -2.68 -12.09
CA ILE A 345 -0.84 -1.78 -12.31
C ILE A 345 0.48 -2.54 -12.37
N SER A 346 0.69 -3.51 -11.47
CA SER A 346 1.92 -4.33 -11.47
C SER A 346 2.06 -5.13 -12.75
N GLN A 347 0.96 -5.64 -13.31
CA GLN A 347 0.98 -6.36 -14.59
C GLN A 347 1.38 -5.44 -15.75
N ILE A 348 0.82 -4.23 -15.83
CA ILE A 348 1.22 -3.25 -16.86
C ILE A 348 2.69 -2.87 -16.70
N ASP A 349 3.10 -2.47 -15.49
CA ASP A 349 4.43 -1.98 -15.23
C ASP A 349 5.48 -3.05 -15.59
N HIS A 350 5.19 -4.32 -15.31
CA HIS A 350 6.05 -5.44 -15.73
C HIS A 350 6.17 -5.53 -17.26
N LYS A 351 5.06 -5.41 -18.01
CA LYS A 351 5.08 -5.45 -19.49
C LYS A 351 5.84 -4.25 -20.07
N ILE A 352 5.59 -3.04 -19.55
CA ILE A 352 6.29 -1.81 -19.95
C ILE A 352 7.79 -1.94 -19.70
N ASN A 353 8.18 -2.42 -18.51
CA ASN A 353 9.58 -2.57 -18.16
C ASN A 353 10.28 -3.62 -19.03
N ALA A 354 9.63 -4.76 -19.29
CA ALA A 354 10.18 -5.78 -20.20
C ALA A 354 10.37 -5.24 -21.63
N HIS A 355 9.46 -4.40 -22.13
CA HIS A 355 9.65 -3.73 -23.42
C HIS A 355 10.82 -2.74 -23.39
N LYS A 356 10.92 -1.89 -22.35
CA LYS A 356 12.03 -0.95 -22.17
C LYS A 356 13.38 -1.69 -22.09
N GLU A 357 13.43 -2.86 -21.46
CA GLU A 357 14.60 -3.75 -21.44
C GLU A 357 14.94 -4.27 -22.84
N SER A 358 13.96 -4.79 -23.59
CA SER A 358 14.16 -5.24 -24.97
C SER A 358 14.70 -4.11 -25.86
N CYS A 359 14.16 -2.90 -25.74
CA CYS A 359 14.67 -1.72 -26.46
C CYS A 359 16.11 -1.38 -26.06
N ALA A 360 16.47 -1.56 -24.79
CA ALA A 360 17.84 -1.36 -24.32
C ALA A 360 18.81 -2.34 -25.00
N GLU A 361 18.45 -3.63 -25.07
CA GLU A 361 19.28 -4.66 -25.69
C GLU A 361 19.43 -4.44 -27.19
N MET A 362 18.34 -4.09 -27.89
CA MET A 362 18.41 -3.72 -29.31
C MET A 362 19.37 -2.54 -29.53
N LYS A 363 19.27 -1.48 -28.72
CA LYS A 363 20.17 -0.32 -28.81
C LYS A 363 21.62 -0.65 -28.49
N LYS A 364 21.89 -1.52 -27.51
CA LYS A 364 23.23 -2.04 -27.25
C LYS A 364 23.79 -2.81 -28.44
N SER A 365 22.95 -3.59 -29.12
CA SER A 365 23.36 -4.30 -30.34
C SER A 365 23.70 -3.35 -31.50
N LEU A 366 22.93 -2.27 -31.67
CA LEU A 366 23.23 -1.20 -32.64
C LEU A 366 24.54 -0.49 -32.29
N LEU A 367 24.83 -0.26 -31.01
CA LEU A 367 26.13 0.28 -30.58
C LEU A 367 27.28 -0.68 -30.90
N ALA A 368 27.10 -1.98 -30.67
CA ALA A 368 28.11 -2.97 -31.02
C ALA A 368 28.40 -2.95 -32.53
N GLN A 369 27.36 -2.88 -33.37
CA GLN A 369 27.50 -2.72 -34.82
C GLN A 369 28.20 -1.40 -35.17
N ALA A 370 27.79 -0.28 -34.57
CA ALA A 370 28.42 1.02 -34.79
C ALA A 370 29.93 1.01 -34.47
N ARG A 371 30.35 0.32 -33.40
CA ARG A 371 31.77 0.19 -33.05
C ARG A 371 32.56 -0.55 -34.13
N THR A 372 32.00 -1.58 -34.76
CA THR A 372 32.69 -2.30 -35.86
C THR A 372 32.92 -1.42 -37.10
N LEU A 373 32.11 -0.38 -37.30
CA LEU A 373 32.27 0.55 -38.42
C LEU A 373 33.49 1.47 -38.30
N LEU A 374 34.06 1.63 -37.10
CA LEU A 374 35.29 2.41 -36.91
C LEU A 374 36.49 1.76 -37.60
N GLU A 375 36.52 0.43 -37.62
CA GLU A 375 37.58 -0.40 -38.20
C GLU A 375 37.47 -0.54 -39.73
N LEU A 376 36.33 -0.18 -40.31
CA LEU A 376 36.07 -0.35 -41.75
C LEU A 376 36.97 0.58 -42.59
N GLU A 377 37.62 0.03 -43.62
CA GLU A 377 38.54 0.80 -44.47
C GLU A 377 37.82 1.86 -45.31
N ASP A 378 36.67 1.50 -45.89
CA ASP A 378 35.85 2.43 -46.66
C ASP A 378 35.07 3.39 -45.73
N LYS A 379 35.64 4.57 -45.52
CA LYS A 379 35.05 5.61 -44.67
C LYS A 379 33.74 6.18 -45.23
N ARG A 380 33.45 6.02 -46.52
CA ARG A 380 32.18 6.47 -47.12
C ARG A 380 31.07 5.48 -46.80
N ASP A 381 31.34 4.19 -46.98
CA ASP A 381 30.40 3.11 -46.63
C ASP A 381 30.12 3.09 -45.12
N ALA A 382 31.16 3.22 -44.28
CA ALA A 382 30.99 3.35 -42.82
C ALA A 382 30.04 4.51 -42.43
N ALA A 383 30.15 5.65 -43.12
CA ALA A 383 29.30 6.81 -42.89
C ALA A 383 27.86 6.65 -43.41
N GLU A 384 27.61 5.76 -44.38
CA GLU A 384 26.26 5.40 -44.80
C GLU A 384 25.63 4.40 -43.82
N GLN A 385 26.39 3.38 -43.41
CA GLN A 385 25.94 2.40 -42.43
C GLN A 385 25.61 3.05 -41.07
N ILE A 386 26.42 4.00 -40.58
CA ILE A 386 26.12 4.71 -39.33
C ILE A 386 24.83 5.53 -39.43
N LYS A 387 24.50 6.10 -40.60
CA LYS A 387 23.23 6.80 -40.82
C LYS A 387 22.04 5.85 -40.76
N ARG A 388 22.17 4.64 -41.31
CA ARG A 388 21.13 3.59 -41.22
C ARG A 388 20.92 3.18 -39.76
N LEU A 389 22.01 2.94 -39.02
CA LEU A 389 21.93 2.64 -37.57
C LEU A 389 21.27 3.77 -36.77
N GLN A 390 21.53 5.04 -37.09
CA GLN A 390 20.85 6.18 -36.46
C GLN A 390 19.35 6.26 -36.79
N GLN A 391 18.92 5.77 -37.97
CA GLN A 391 17.49 5.66 -38.31
C GLN A 391 16.84 4.50 -37.56
N GLU A 392 17.47 3.33 -37.53
CA GLU A 392 17.02 2.16 -36.78
C GLU A 392 16.92 2.45 -35.28
N TRP A 393 17.85 3.23 -34.73
CA TRP A 393 17.79 3.68 -33.33
C TRP A 393 16.48 4.39 -33.00
N LYS A 394 15.97 5.21 -33.92
CA LYS A 394 14.72 5.96 -33.73
C LYS A 394 13.50 5.05 -33.81
N THR A 395 13.55 3.97 -34.60
CA THR A 395 12.43 3.04 -34.76
C THR A 395 12.32 2.04 -33.62
N VAL A 396 13.42 1.70 -32.94
CA VAL A 396 13.43 0.74 -31.81
C VAL A 396 12.56 1.19 -30.62
N GLY A 397 12.36 2.50 -30.43
CA GLY A 397 11.60 3.05 -29.30
C GLY A 397 12.49 3.54 -28.15
N THR A 398 11.91 3.83 -26.98
CA THR A 398 12.64 4.40 -25.83
C THR A 398 12.94 3.34 -24.77
N THR A 399 14.10 3.44 -24.11
CA THR A 399 14.40 2.66 -22.90
C THR A 399 14.32 3.54 -21.64
N PHE A 400 14.76 3.03 -20.49
CA PHE A 400 14.86 3.77 -19.25
C PHE A 400 15.70 5.04 -19.44
N HIS A 401 15.22 6.18 -18.92
CA HIS A 401 15.79 7.50 -19.20
C HIS A 401 17.31 7.61 -18.95
N SER A 402 17.81 7.00 -17.88
CA SER A 402 19.24 7.00 -17.54
C SER A 402 20.08 6.18 -18.52
N LEU A 403 19.56 5.03 -18.97
CA LEU A 403 20.21 4.18 -19.96
C LEU A 403 20.14 4.81 -21.35
N GLU A 404 18.98 5.33 -21.75
CA GLU A 404 18.77 6.02 -23.02
C GLU A 404 19.80 7.13 -23.22
N ARG A 405 19.97 7.99 -22.21
CA ARG A 405 20.94 9.09 -22.25
C ARG A 405 22.37 8.59 -22.44
N ARG A 406 22.76 7.53 -21.72
CA ARG A 406 24.11 6.97 -21.81
C ARG A 406 24.36 6.36 -23.18
N LEU A 407 23.47 5.48 -23.63
CA LEU A 407 23.61 4.77 -24.90
C LEU A 407 23.59 5.76 -26.09
N TRP A 408 22.79 6.83 -26.02
CA TRP A 408 22.78 7.87 -27.05
C TRP A 408 24.08 8.67 -27.13
N LEU A 409 24.69 8.99 -25.98
CA LEU A 409 26.00 9.65 -25.95
C LEU A 409 27.07 8.77 -26.60
N GLU A 410 27.09 7.47 -26.27
CA GLU A 410 28.03 6.53 -26.90
C GLU A 410 27.82 6.44 -28.42
N LEU A 411 26.58 6.36 -28.91
CA LEU A 411 26.30 6.32 -30.35
C LEU A 411 26.77 7.59 -31.04
N ARG A 412 26.58 8.74 -30.38
CA ARG A 412 26.98 10.03 -30.91
C ARG A 412 28.49 10.15 -31.00
N GLU A 413 29.21 9.73 -29.98
CA GLU A 413 30.69 9.73 -29.97
C GLU A 413 31.23 8.88 -31.12
N ILE A 414 30.72 7.66 -31.30
CA ILE A 414 31.11 6.78 -32.42
C ILE A 414 30.76 7.43 -33.78
N SER A 415 29.57 8.04 -33.88
CA SER A 415 29.14 8.70 -35.11
C SER A 415 30.05 9.88 -35.46
N ASP A 416 30.35 10.73 -34.48
CA ASP A 416 31.22 11.90 -34.64
C ASP A 416 32.63 11.48 -35.10
N GLU A 417 33.14 10.36 -34.59
CA GLU A 417 34.43 9.78 -35.01
C GLU A 417 34.41 9.28 -36.47
N VAL A 418 33.38 8.52 -36.88
CA VAL A 418 33.23 8.06 -38.27
C VAL A 418 33.16 9.24 -39.24
N PHE A 419 32.37 10.28 -38.92
CA PHE A 419 32.26 11.47 -39.77
C PHE A 419 33.54 12.31 -39.78
N ALA A 420 34.29 12.36 -38.67
CA ALA A 420 35.59 13.02 -38.62
C ALA A 420 36.59 12.34 -39.56
N HIS A 421 36.64 11.00 -39.56
CA HIS A 421 37.48 10.22 -40.48
C HIS A 421 37.10 10.47 -41.94
N LEU A 422 35.81 10.44 -42.28
CA LEU A 422 35.34 10.75 -43.65
C LEU A 422 35.77 12.16 -44.10
N LYS A 423 35.60 13.16 -43.22
CA LYS A 423 35.96 14.55 -43.51
C LYS A 423 37.47 14.71 -43.70
N GLN A 424 38.27 13.96 -42.94
CA GLN A 424 39.73 13.94 -43.10
C GLN A 424 40.13 13.32 -44.44
N THR A 425 39.57 12.16 -44.82
CA THR A 425 39.82 11.53 -46.12
C THR A 425 39.43 12.46 -47.28
N GLN A 426 38.26 13.10 -47.22
CA GLN A 426 37.82 14.07 -48.23
C GLN A 426 38.74 15.29 -48.32
N ARG A 427 39.26 15.79 -47.20
CA ARG A 427 40.24 16.89 -47.19
C ARG A 427 41.53 16.47 -47.89
N GLN A 428 42.06 15.29 -47.57
CA GLN A 428 43.28 14.77 -48.20
C GLN A 428 43.09 14.57 -49.71
N ASP A 429 41.96 14.02 -50.14
CA ASP A 429 41.65 13.84 -51.57
C ASP A 429 41.54 15.19 -52.29
N ASN A 430 40.84 16.16 -51.68
CA ASN A 430 40.71 17.51 -52.23
C ASN A 430 42.04 18.26 -52.27
N GLU A 431 42.89 18.10 -51.26
CA GLU A 431 44.23 18.70 -51.24
C GLU A 431 45.13 18.09 -52.32
N LYS A 432 45.12 16.76 -52.48
CA LYS A 432 45.83 16.09 -53.58
C LYS A 432 45.34 16.58 -54.95
N ALA A 433 44.02 16.65 -55.15
CA ALA A 433 43.45 17.16 -56.40
C ALA A 433 43.85 18.62 -56.68
N LYS A 434 43.83 19.48 -55.65
CA LYS A 434 44.31 20.87 -55.75
C LYS A 434 45.80 20.96 -56.08
N GLN A 435 46.64 20.12 -55.47
CA GLN A 435 48.07 20.10 -55.76
C GLN A 435 48.35 19.68 -57.21
N VAL A 436 47.66 18.65 -57.71
CA VAL A 436 47.77 18.22 -59.11
C VAL A 436 47.30 19.32 -60.07
N ALA A 437 46.16 19.95 -59.79
CA ALA A 437 45.65 21.06 -60.59
C ALA A 437 46.61 22.26 -60.63
N ASN A 438 47.15 22.66 -59.46
CA ASN A 438 48.12 23.74 -59.37
C ASN A 438 49.43 23.41 -60.11
N HIS A 439 49.91 22.16 -60.03
CA HIS A 439 51.10 21.73 -60.76
C HIS A 439 50.89 21.79 -62.27
N ARG A 440 49.75 21.29 -62.76
CA ARG A 440 49.36 21.35 -64.18
C ARG A 440 49.26 22.80 -64.68
N GLN A 441 48.62 23.68 -63.91
CA GLN A 441 48.49 25.10 -64.25
C GLN A 441 49.85 25.79 -64.34
N LYS A 442 50.77 25.54 -63.39
CA LYS A 442 52.12 26.10 -63.41
C LYS A 442 52.93 25.63 -64.64
N GLN A 443 52.85 24.35 -64.99
CA GLN A 443 53.50 23.83 -66.19
C GLN A 443 52.96 24.48 -67.47
N GLN A 444 51.64 24.65 -67.58
CA GLN A 444 51.01 25.29 -68.73
C GLN A 444 51.44 26.77 -68.89
N GLN A 445 51.52 27.51 -67.78
CA GLN A 445 52.02 28.89 -67.80
C GLN A 445 53.48 28.99 -68.26
N GLN A 446 54.35 28.09 -67.80
CA GLN A 446 55.75 28.05 -68.24
C GLN A 446 55.88 27.76 -69.74
N HIS A 447 55.07 26.83 -70.25
CA HIS A 447 55.05 26.51 -71.67
C HIS A 447 54.61 27.72 -72.52
N LEU A 448 53.55 28.41 -72.11
CA LEU A 448 53.04 29.58 -72.80
C LEU A 448 54.05 30.75 -72.81
N GLN A 449 54.76 30.99 -71.70
CA GLN A 449 55.83 31.99 -71.64
C GLN A 449 56.95 31.70 -72.63
N LEU A 450 57.31 30.42 -72.81
CA LEU A 450 58.34 30.02 -73.76
C LEU A 450 57.88 30.23 -75.21
N LEU A 451 56.62 29.89 -75.54
CA LEU A 451 56.02 30.16 -76.84
C LEU A 451 56.05 31.66 -77.17
N LYS A 452 55.60 32.51 -76.23
CA LYS A 452 55.63 33.98 -76.38
C LYS A 452 57.03 34.50 -76.68
N ARG A 453 58.04 34.04 -75.94
CA ARG A 453 59.44 34.44 -76.16
C ARG A 453 59.94 34.05 -77.56
N MET A 454 59.55 32.87 -78.06
CA MET A 454 59.97 32.41 -79.40
C MET A 454 59.22 33.14 -80.52
N SER A 455 57.94 33.49 -80.32
CA SER A 455 57.19 34.37 -81.24
C SER A 455 57.87 35.72 -81.37
N ALA A 456 58.19 36.37 -80.25
CA ALA A 456 58.87 37.68 -80.24
C ALA A 456 60.23 37.64 -80.96
N LEU A 457 60.97 36.53 -80.84
CA LEU A 457 62.22 36.35 -81.58
C LEU A 457 61.99 36.28 -83.10
N CYS A 458 60.90 35.65 -83.56
CA CYS A 458 60.54 35.62 -84.97
C CYS A 458 60.05 36.99 -85.46
N GLU A 459 59.23 37.69 -84.66
CA GLU A 459 58.76 39.06 -84.94
C GLU A 459 59.93 40.03 -85.08
N ASN A 460 60.95 39.93 -84.22
CA ASN A 460 62.16 40.75 -84.35
C ASN A 460 62.87 40.53 -85.71
N VAL A 461 62.94 39.29 -86.19
CA VAL A 461 63.52 38.99 -87.52
C VAL A 461 62.68 39.63 -88.64
N GLU A 462 61.35 39.60 -88.51
CA GLU A 462 60.41 40.22 -89.46
C GLU A 462 60.51 41.75 -89.47
N VAL A 463 60.66 42.37 -88.29
CA VAL A 463 60.86 43.82 -88.14
C VAL A 463 62.19 44.25 -88.75
N LEU A 464 63.27 43.52 -88.49
CA LEU A 464 64.58 43.78 -89.11
C LEU A 464 64.52 43.68 -90.65
N TYR A 465 63.70 42.76 -91.18
CA TYR A 465 63.46 42.70 -92.63
C TYR A 465 62.73 43.95 -93.13
N ALA A 466 61.66 44.38 -92.43
CA ALA A 466 60.89 45.57 -92.79
C ALA A 466 61.75 46.86 -92.73
N GLU A 467 62.68 46.96 -91.79
CA GLU A 467 63.65 48.06 -91.67
C GLU A 467 64.82 47.97 -92.67
N SER A 468 64.88 46.91 -93.49
CA SER A 468 65.98 46.61 -94.42
C SER A 468 67.35 46.45 -93.74
N THR A 469 67.37 46.04 -92.46
CA THR A 469 68.59 45.82 -91.65
C THR A 469 68.92 44.34 -91.43
N LEU A 470 68.07 43.43 -91.90
CA LEU A 470 68.25 41.99 -91.74
C LEU A 470 69.44 41.44 -92.54
N THR A 471 70.26 40.60 -91.88
CA THR A 471 71.34 39.86 -92.53
C THR A 471 71.12 38.34 -92.40
N PRO A 472 71.70 37.51 -93.31
CA PRO A 472 71.65 36.05 -93.19
C PRO A 472 72.26 35.53 -91.88
N GLU A 473 73.25 36.22 -91.33
CA GLU A 473 73.87 35.87 -90.03
C GLU A 473 72.89 36.00 -88.86
N LEU A 474 72.06 37.06 -88.85
CA LEU A 474 71.02 37.27 -87.84
C LEU A 474 69.89 36.22 -87.95
N CYS A 475 69.54 35.79 -89.16
CA CYS A 475 68.61 34.68 -89.37
C CYS A 475 69.17 33.37 -88.79
N LEU A 476 70.45 33.09 -89.03
CA LEU A 476 71.12 31.90 -88.53
C LEU A 476 71.25 31.91 -86.99
N GLU A 477 71.51 33.06 -86.38
CA GLU A 477 71.54 33.23 -84.92
C GLU A 477 70.16 32.95 -84.28
N ALA A 478 69.10 33.50 -84.87
CA ALA A 478 67.73 33.26 -84.44
C ALA A 478 67.33 31.78 -84.57
N LEU A 479 67.69 31.13 -85.68
CA LEU A 479 67.48 29.68 -85.89
C LEU A 479 68.25 28.81 -84.87
N ASN A 480 69.48 29.21 -84.51
CA ASN A 480 70.25 28.49 -83.49
C ASN A 480 69.63 28.65 -82.10
N THR A 481 69.10 29.82 -81.78
CA THR A 481 68.40 30.07 -80.52
C THR A 481 67.14 29.20 -80.42
N LEU A 482 66.34 29.11 -81.48
CA LEU A 482 65.18 28.22 -81.54
C LEU A 482 65.53 26.74 -81.30
N LYS A 483 66.57 26.24 -81.99
CA LYS A 483 67.05 24.84 -81.85
C LYS A 483 67.56 24.52 -80.45
N SER A 484 68.02 25.52 -79.70
CA SER A 484 68.51 25.36 -78.33
C SER A 484 67.42 25.36 -77.26
N THR A 485 66.15 25.61 -77.64
CA THR A 485 65.04 25.66 -76.69
C THR A 485 64.47 24.29 -76.33
N SER A 486 63.79 24.23 -75.18
CA SER A 486 63.16 23.01 -74.67
C SER A 486 61.71 22.81 -75.15
N LEU A 487 61.34 23.37 -76.31
CA LEU A 487 60.02 23.18 -76.91
C LEU A 487 59.92 21.82 -77.64
N PRO A 488 58.71 21.27 -77.84
CA PRO A 488 58.53 20.09 -78.66
C PRO A 488 59.05 20.29 -80.09
N ALA A 489 59.64 19.26 -80.69
CA ALA A 489 60.16 19.29 -82.06
C ALA A 489 59.19 19.91 -83.11
N PRO A 490 57.89 19.54 -83.17
CA PRO A 490 56.98 20.14 -84.16
C PRO A 490 56.76 21.64 -83.94
N VAL A 491 56.82 22.10 -82.68
CA VAL A 491 56.69 23.53 -82.35
C VAL A 491 57.93 24.30 -82.78
N ILE A 492 59.11 23.72 -82.54
CA ILE A 492 60.39 24.30 -83.01
C ILE A 492 60.38 24.37 -84.54
N GLU A 493 59.91 23.33 -85.23
CA GLU A 493 59.79 23.31 -86.69
C GLU A 493 58.85 24.41 -87.22
N GLY A 494 57.74 24.68 -86.53
CA GLY A 494 56.83 25.79 -86.83
C GLY A 494 57.54 27.15 -86.80
N PHE A 495 58.26 27.46 -85.72
CA PHE A 495 59.04 28.70 -85.62
C PHE A 495 60.20 28.76 -86.63
N ILE A 496 60.88 27.64 -86.88
CA ILE A 496 61.92 27.58 -87.93
C ILE A 496 61.31 27.89 -89.30
N GLY A 497 60.11 27.37 -89.58
CA GLY A 497 59.37 27.67 -90.80
C GLY A 497 59.06 29.17 -90.92
N ARG A 498 58.63 29.80 -89.81
CA ARG A 498 58.38 31.24 -89.74
C ARG A 498 59.61 32.07 -90.11
N ILE A 499 60.78 31.76 -89.55
CA ILE A 499 62.04 32.45 -89.89
C ILE A 499 62.48 32.18 -91.32
N LYS A 500 62.41 30.92 -91.79
CA LYS A 500 62.83 30.56 -93.16
C LYS A 500 62.01 31.26 -94.23
N ARG A 501 60.73 31.54 -93.97
CA ARG A 501 59.90 32.35 -94.89
C ARG A 501 60.48 33.75 -95.04
N VAL A 502 60.91 34.39 -93.95
CA VAL A 502 61.58 35.70 -93.99
C VAL A 502 62.96 35.61 -94.64
N GLU A 503 63.74 34.56 -94.33
CA GLU A 503 65.03 34.31 -94.98
C GLU A 503 64.90 34.21 -96.50
N SER A 504 63.87 33.51 -97.01
CA SER A 504 63.62 33.39 -98.45
C SER A 504 63.24 34.70 -99.15
N LEU A 505 62.74 35.69 -98.40
CA LEU A 505 62.45 37.03 -98.93
C LEU A 505 63.74 37.82 -99.22
N LEU A 506 64.85 37.52 -98.53
CA LEU A 506 66.15 38.13 -98.84
C LEU A 506 66.61 37.75 -100.26
N ASP A 507 66.26 36.56 -100.72
CA ASP A 507 66.57 36.08 -102.07
C ASP A 507 65.53 36.52 -103.12
N ASN A 508 64.24 36.60 -102.74
CA ASN A 508 63.14 36.94 -103.66
C ASN A 508 62.11 37.92 -103.03
N PRO A 509 62.39 39.23 -103.03
CA PRO A 509 61.54 40.25 -102.40
C PRO A 509 60.12 40.36 -102.99
N ASP A 510 59.96 40.04 -104.29
CA ASP A 510 58.67 40.13 -105.01
C ASP A 510 57.59 39.18 -104.47
N THR A 511 57.97 38.25 -103.59
CA THR A 511 57.04 37.26 -102.99
C THR A 511 56.39 37.75 -101.68
N LEU A 512 56.73 38.95 -101.20
CA LEU A 512 56.23 39.52 -99.94
C LEU A 512 54.70 39.63 -99.91
N ASP A 513 54.08 40.19 -100.96
CA ASP A 513 52.62 40.40 -101.01
C ASP A 513 51.83 39.08 -100.92
N ALA A 514 52.36 38.03 -101.58
CA ALA A 514 51.77 36.69 -101.53
C ALA A 514 51.89 36.06 -100.14
N LEU A 515 53.02 36.28 -99.45
CA LEU A 515 53.25 35.81 -98.08
C LEU A 515 52.33 36.54 -97.10
N LEU A 516 52.19 37.86 -97.20
CA LEU A 516 51.31 38.67 -96.34
C LEU A 516 49.84 38.28 -96.50
N THR A 517 49.37 38.08 -97.75
CA THR A 517 48.00 37.63 -98.02
C THR A 517 47.72 36.29 -97.33
N ARG A 518 48.63 35.33 -97.49
CA ARG A 518 48.51 34.01 -96.85
C ARG A 518 48.55 34.11 -95.32
N ALA A 519 49.45 34.92 -94.76
CA ALA A 519 49.56 35.09 -93.33
C ALA A 519 48.30 35.72 -92.72
N GLN A 520 47.68 36.67 -93.43
CA GLN A 520 46.42 37.28 -93.03
C GLN A 520 45.28 36.25 -92.99
N GLU A 521 45.20 35.37 -93.99
CA GLU A 521 44.23 34.27 -94.02
C GLU A 521 44.44 33.27 -92.88
N GLU A 522 45.70 32.87 -92.64
CA GLU A 522 46.08 32.00 -91.51
C GLU A 522 45.70 32.65 -90.16
N ALA A 523 45.97 33.94 -89.98
CA ALA A 523 45.61 34.71 -88.78
C ALA A 523 44.10 34.75 -88.54
N ARG A 524 43.31 35.09 -89.58
CA ARG A 524 41.83 35.12 -89.51
C ARG A 524 41.27 33.76 -89.12
N LEU A 525 41.79 32.69 -89.72
CA LEU A 525 41.33 31.33 -89.45
C LEU A 525 41.55 30.91 -87.99
N VAL A 526 42.68 31.30 -87.38
CA VAL A 526 42.95 31.04 -85.95
C VAL A 526 41.93 31.77 -85.06
N CYS A 527 41.63 33.04 -85.33
CA CYS A 527 40.62 33.80 -84.57
C CYS A 527 39.22 33.20 -84.70
N ILE A 528 38.81 32.81 -85.91
CA ILE A 528 37.54 32.11 -86.16
C ILE A 528 37.46 30.80 -85.35
N ARG A 529 38.54 30.03 -85.30
CA ARG A 529 38.60 28.79 -84.52
C ARG A 529 38.47 29.05 -83.03
N LEU A 530 39.12 30.10 -82.51
CA LEU A 530 38.98 30.53 -81.11
C LEU A 530 37.54 30.95 -80.79
N GLU A 531 36.88 31.70 -81.65
CA GLU A 531 35.49 32.13 -81.48
C GLU A 531 34.52 30.95 -81.46
N ILE A 532 34.73 29.95 -82.33
CA ILE A 532 33.93 28.72 -82.32
C ILE A 532 34.11 27.99 -80.98
N LEU A 533 35.34 27.85 -80.49
CA LEU A 533 35.63 27.23 -79.19
C LEU A 533 35.02 28.00 -78.01
N LYS A 534 35.03 29.34 -78.07
CA LYS A 534 34.47 30.23 -77.05
C LYS A 534 32.98 30.50 -77.20
N GLN A 535 32.34 29.95 -78.23
CA GLN A 535 30.93 30.19 -78.59
C GLN A 535 30.59 31.68 -78.83
N GLN A 536 31.53 32.43 -79.41
CA GLN A 536 31.36 33.84 -79.78
C GLN A 536 31.09 33.98 -81.29
N PRO A 537 30.34 35.01 -81.73
CA PRO A 537 30.16 35.32 -83.15
C PRO A 537 31.46 35.84 -83.78
N SER A 538 31.66 35.57 -85.08
CA SER A 538 32.74 36.19 -85.85
C SER A 538 32.29 37.56 -86.39
N PRO A 539 33.20 38.49 -86.69
CA PRO A 539 32.88 39.73 -87.39
C PRO A 539 32.20 39.47 -88.74
N GLU A 540 31.41 40.43 -89.24
CA GLU A 540 30.64 40.30 -90.50
C GLU A 540 31.53 39.92 -91.69
N GLU A 541 32.76 40.43 -91.76
CA GLU A 541 33.72 40.13 -92.82
C GLU A 541 34.14 38.66 -92.88
N ASP A 542 34.13 37.97 -91.73
CA ASP A 542 34.63 36.61 -91.56
C ASP A 542 33.49 35.57 -91.43
N GLU A 543 32.22 35.97 -91.47
CA GLU A 543 31.09 35.03 -91.39
C GLU A 543 31.12 33.98 -92.51
N THR A 544 31.50 34.41 -93.72
CA THR A 544 31.62 33.51 -94.88
C THR A 544 32.75 32.49 -94.70
N LEU A 545 33.91 32.93 -94.18
CA LEU A 545 35.05 32.07 -93.85
C LEU A 545 34.73 31.12 -92.69
N ARG A 546 33.99 31.59 -91.68
CA ARG A 546 33.50 30.75 -90.57
C ARG A 546 32.59 29.64 -91.06
N MET A 547 31.61 29.95 -91.91
CA MET A 547 30.71 28.95 -92.49
C MET A 547 31.48 27.94 -93.35
N ALA A 548 32.43 28.40 -94.17
CA ALA A 548 33.28 27.53 -94.98
C ALA A 548 34.11 26.57 -94.12
N TYR A 549 34.76 27.08 -93.07
CA TYR A 549 35.52 26.26 -92.13
C TYR A 549 34.64 25.24 -91.39
N GLN A 550 33.44 25.65 -90.94
CA GLN A 550 32.50 24.74 -90.28
C GLN A 550 31.99 23.63 -91.22
N MET A 551 31.72 23.96 -92.49
CA MET A 551 31.35 22.96 -93.50
C MET A 551 32.51 22.00 -93.81
N GLN A 552 33.73 22.52 -93.97
CA GLN A 552 34.93 21.70 -94.18
C GLN A 552 35.14 20.74 -93.01
N ARG A 553 35.04 21.24 -91.77
CA ARG A 553 35.12 20.41 -90.56
C ARG A 553 34.05 19.32 -90.53
N LEU A 554 32.81 19.63 -90.92
CA LEU A 554 31.74 18.64 -91.02
C LEU A 554 32.05 17.57 -92.06
N GLN A 555 32.56 17.96 -93.23
CA GLN A 555 32.96 17.04 -94.28
C GLN A 555 34.13 16.12 -93.86
N ASP A 556 35.18 16.70 -93.27
CA ASP A 556 36.35 15.97 -92.77
C ASP A 556 35.96 14.99 -91.64
N SER A 557 34.95 15.35 -90.82
CA SER A 557 34.41 14.48 -89.76
C SER A 557 33.59 13.30 -90.29
N LEU A 558 32.98 13.44 -91.47
CA LEU A 558 32.21 12.38 -92.13
C LEU A 558 33.13 11.42 -92.88
N ASP A 559 34.22 11.92 -93.45
CA ASP A 559 35.19 11.12 -94.22
C ASP A 559 36.18 10.34 -93.32
N SER A 560 36.41 10.79 -92.08
CA SER A 560 37.39 10.20 -91.14
C SER A 560 36.72 9.56 -89.92
N ALA A 561 36.00 8.44 -90.10
CA ALA A 561 35.31 7.73 -89.01
C ALA A 561 36.21 7.05 -87.96
N SER A 562 37.53 7.25 -87.98
CA SER A 562 38.43 6.73 -86.96
C SER A 562 39.70 7.57 -86.84
N ASN A 563 39.91 8.14 -85.65
CA ASN A 563 41.08 8.91 -85.21
C ASN A 563 41.28 10.27 -85.88
N LEU A 564 40.75 11.33 -85.27
CA LEU A 564 41.55 12.50 -84.85
C LEU A 564 40.78 13.28 -83.77
N SER A 565 41.39 13.40 -82.60
CA SER A 565 41.02 14.39 -81.58
C SER A 565 41.37 15.78 -82.12
N HIS A 566 40.49 16.37 -82.93
CA HIS A 566 40.67 17.69 -83.53
C HIS A 566 39.92 18.83 -82.81
N ASP A 567 39.47 18.61 -81.57
CA ASP A 567 39.24 19.76 -80.69
C ASP A 567 40.63 20.28 -80.29
N ALA A 568 41.18 21.17 -81.12
CA ALA A 568 42.35 21.95 -80.78
C ALA A 568 42.00 22.72 -79.49
N ASP A 569 42.77 22.52 -78.43
CA ASP A 569 42.61 23.32 -77.22
C ASP A 569 43.05 24.77 -77.53
N VAL A 570 42.64 25.72 -76.68
CA VAL A 570 43.07 27.13 -76.81
C VAL A 570 44.61 27.24 -76.88
N THR A 571 45.35 26.36 -76.20
CA THR A 571 46.82 26.30 -76.27
C THR A 571 47.36 25.91 -77.63
N ASP A 572 46.66 25.04 -78.36
CA ASP A 572 47.08 24.60 -79.70
C ASP A 572 46.90 25.76 -80.67
N LEU A 573 45.78 26.49 -80.58
CA LEU A 573 45.53 27.69 -81.37
C LEU A 573 46.51 28.83 -81.05
N ILE A 574 46.92 28.98 -79.78
CA ILE A 574 47.98 29.94 -79.43
C ILE A 574 49.33 29.53 -80.04
N THR A 575 49.61 28.23 -80.07
CA THR A 575 50.82 27.71 -80.71
C THR A 575 50.78 27.95 -82.22
N GLU A 576 49.65 27.70 -82.87
CA GLU A 576 49.47 27.99 -84.30
C GLU A 576 49.59 29.49 -84.61
N TRP A 577 48.98 30.37 -83.81
CA TRP A 577 49.14 31.82 -83.94
C TRP A 577 50.61 32.25 -83.91
N SER A 578 51.40 31.66 -83.01
CA SER A 578 52.83 31.97 -82.87
C SER A 578 53.65 31.65 -84.12
N PHE A 579 53.12 30.83 -85.04
CA PHE A 579 53.76 30.51 -86.31
C PHE A 579 53.35 31.42 -87.47
N VAL A 580 52.35 32.28 -87.31
CA VAL A 580 51.89 33.20 -88.37
C VAL A 580 52.96 34.26 -88.59
N SER A 581 53.46 34.37 -89.83
CA SER A 581 54.47 35.38 -90.18
C SER A 581 53.85 36.78 -90.28
N PHE A 582 54.58 37.82 -89.85
CA PHE A 582 54.14 39.22 -89.91
C PHE A 582 52.79 39.49 -89.23
N SER A 583 52.42 38.70 -88.22
CA SER A 583 51.15 38.83 -87.50
C SER A 583 50.90 40.23 -86.95
N TRP A 584 51.97 40.92 -86.52
CA TRP A 584 51.98 42.29 -86.01
C TRP A 584 51.61 43.37 -87.04
N GLN A 585 51.51 43.03 -88.33
CA GLN A 585 51.02 43.98 -89.35
C GLN A 585 49.49 44.04 -89.40
N PHE A 586 48.81 43.07 -88.80
CA PHE A 586 47.36 42.93 -88.86
C PHE A 586 46.70 43.34 -87.53
N ASN A 587 46.86 44.61 -87.13
CA ASN A 587 46.45 45.12 -85.81
C ASN A 587 45.03 44.67 -85.37
N GLU A 588 44.03 44.77 -86.25
CA GLU A 588 42.64 44.38 -85.93
C GLU A 588 42.48 42.88 -85.66
N ILE A 589 43.24 42.03 -86.38
CA ILE A 589 43.20 40.57 -86.20
C ILE A 589 44.01 40.17 -84.97
N GLU A 590 45.12 40.87 -84.71
CA GLU A 590 45.97 40.68 -83.54
C GLU A 590 45.25 41.06 -82.24
N GLU A 591 44.61 42.22 -82.17
CA GLU A 591 43.81 42.65 -81.01
C GLU A 591 42.71 41.63 -80.73
N ARG A 592 41.97 41.22 -81.77
CA ARG A 592 40.94 40.19 -81.69
C ARG A 592 41.47 38.87 -81.13
N PHE A 593 42.65 38.42 -81.57
CA PHE A 593 43.27 37.19 -81.06
C PHE A 593 43.58 37.28 -79.55
N TYR A 594 44.15 38.40 -79.11
CA TYR A 594 44.51 38.62 -77.71
C TYR A 594 43.28 38.79 -76.79
N GLU A 595 42.22 39.43 -77.27
CA GLU A 595 40.94 39.51 -76.57
C GLU A 595 40.31 38.12 -76.35
N LEU A 596 40.33 37.27 -77.38
CA LEU A 596 39.77 35.91 -77.32
C LEU A 596 40.53 34.98 -76.38
N THR A 597 41.84 35.20 -76.24
CA THR A 597 42.72 34.38 -75.40
C THR A 597 42.88 34.93 -73.98
N GLN A 598 42.45 36.18 -73.72
CA GLN A 598 42.69 36.92 -72.47
C GLN A 598 44.19 37.06 -72.13
N GLU A 599 45.03 37.08 -73.16
CA GLU A 599 46.47 37.27 -73.05
C GLU A 599 46.83 38.71 -73.45
N HIS A 600 47.82 39.33 -72.79
CA HIS A 600 48.32 40.64 -73.22
C HIS A 600 49.11 40.52 -74.52
N SER A 601 48.94 41.49 -75.43
CA SER A 601 49.69 41.58 -76.69
C SER A 601 51.19 41.74 -76.41
N LEU A 602 52.02 41.15 -77.27
CA LEU A 602 53.48 41.29 -77.15
C LEU A 602 53.96 42.70 -77.53
N THR A 603 53.14 43.44 -78.28
CA THR A 603 53.43 44.77 -78.82
C THR A 603 53.46 45.89 -77.77
N GLU A 604 52.94 45.68 -76.55
CA GLU A 604 53.04 46.67 -75.45
C GLU A 604 54.45 46.79 -74.85
N THR A 605 55.42 45.96 -75.25
CA THR A 605 56.80 46.04 -74.74
C THR A 605 57.78 46.85 -75.59
N HIS A 606 57.31 47.47 -76.69
CA HIS A 606 58.12 48.36 -77.53
C HIS A 606 57.52 49.76 -77.66
N HIS A 607 57.46 50.48 -76.52
CA HIS A 607 57.51 51.94 -76.48
C HIS A 607 58.52 52.43 -75.44
#